data_AF-A0A3D5WMY4-F1
#
_entry.id   AF-A0A3D5WMY4-F1
#
_cell.length_a   1.000
_cell.length_b   1.000
_cell.length_c   1.000
_cell.angle_alpha   90.00
_cell.angle_beta   90.00
_cell.angle_gamma   90.00
#
_symmetry.space_group_name_H-M   'P 1'
#
loop_
_entity.id
_entity.type
_entity.pdbx_description
1 polymer ?
#
loop_
_entity_poly.entity_id
_entity_poly.type
_entity_poly.pdbx_seq_one_letter_code
_entity_poly.pdbx_strand_id
1 'polypeptide(L)'
;MNITVNGKEYILEYTFEAAECHECIDAAMDIFGGMMTAKIDSKHSEEMQVRDFLMSLSDLPRMAMDMFYAGLLENHGTGPDGDGTITSRADARCLYKQFCKENPEDERATSYYALCTSIAEQMEKDGFFKRTGMEDILENMESLVKSKQKKQPKKPMDHQRKKPTKAQKAAMEARAEGKENDFQS
;
A
#
# COMPACT_ATOMS: atom_id res chain seq x y z
N MET A 1 7.75 16.10 14.21
CA MET A 1 6.46 16.26 14.93
C MET A 1 6.75 16.40 16.41
N ASN A 2 6.04 17.25 17.16
CA ASN A 2 6.35 17.46 18.58
C ASN A 2 5.14 17.15 19.46
N ILE A 3 5.39 16.61 20.66
CA ILE A 3 4.38 16.46 21.72
C ILE A 3 4.89 17.08 23.02
N THR A 4 3.98 17.50 23.88
CA THR A 4 4.32 18.02 25.22
C THR A 4 3.74 17.11 26.28
N VAL A 5 4.59 16.69 27.22
CA VAL A 5 4.23 15.84 28.36
C VAL A 5 4.89 16.36 29.62
N ASN A 6 4.13 16.60 30.69
CA ASN A 6 4.59 17.21 31.93
C ASN A 6 5.38 18.53 31.72
N GLY A 7 5.00 19.30 30.70
CA GLY A 7 5.71 20.54 30.33
C GLY A 7 7.08 20.35 29.66
N LYS A 8 7.51 19.11 29.38
CA LYS A 8 8.67 18.80 28.53
C LYS A 8 8.21 18.54 27.10
N GLU A 9 8.90 19.12 26.13
CA GLU A 9 8.72 18.84 24.71
C GLU A 9 9.51 17.59 24.30
N TYR A 10 8.87 16.72 23.51
CA TYR A 10 9.47 15.55 22.89
C TYR A 10 9.28 15.64 21.38
N ILE A 11 10.36 15.43 20.64
CA ILE A 11 10.44 15.50 19.20
C ILE A 11 10.41 14.08 18.63
N LEU A 12 9.48 13.88 17.70
CA LEU A 12 9.37 12.69 16.87
C LEU A 12 9.87 13.02 15.48
N GLU A 13 10.94 12.34 15.08
CA GLU A 13 11.63 12.51 13.80
C GLU A 13 11.94 11.14 13.19
N TYR A 14 11.67 11.02 11.89
CA TYR A 14 11.72 9.74 11.17
C TYR A 14 12.87 9.71 10.16
N THR A 15 14.08 9.93 10.65
CA THR A 15 15.30 9.95 9.84
C THR A 15 16.13 8.68 10.02
N PHE A 16 17.30 8.72 10.65
CA PHE A 16 18.25 7.60 10.62
C PHE A 16 17.86 6.51 11.60
N GLU A 17 17.69 6.85 12.87
CA GLU A 17 17.35 5.88 13.92
C GLU A 17 16.02 5.16 13.62
N ALA A 18 15.05 5.90 13.10
CA ALA A 18 13.76 5.32 12.71
C ALA A 18 13.87 4.43 11.47
N ALA A 19 14.66 4.82 10.46
CA ALA A 19 14.82 4.04 9.22
C ALA A 19 15.68 2.77 9.40
N GLU A 20 16.40 2.66 10.51
CA GLU A 20 17.14 1.46 10.91
C GLU A 20 16.36 0.59 11.91
N CYS A 21 15.22 1.07 12.41
CA CYS A 21 14.33 0.31 13.30
C CYS A 21 13.45 -0.66 12.50
N HIS A 22 13.76 -1.95 12.61
CA HIS A 22 13.05 -3.02 11.90
C HIS A 22 11.54 -3.02 12.16
N GLU A 23 11.13 -2.91 13.43
CA GLU A 23 9.72 -2.93 13.82
C GLU A 23 8.95 -1.72 13.26
N CYS A 24 9.62 -0.57 13.10
CA CYS A 24 9.04 0.62 12.49
C CYS A 24 8.80 0.42 10.99
N ILE A 25 9.79 -0.14 10.29
CA ILE A 25 9.69 -0.42 8.84
C ILE A 25 8.59 -1.46 8.58
N ASP A 26 8.55 -2.54 9.36
CA ASP A 26 7.54 -3.59 9.25
C ASP A 26 6.14 -3.03 9.50
N ALA A 27 5.97 -2.24 10.58
CA ALA A 27 4.71 -1.55 10.87
C ALA A 27 4.29 -0.59 9.74
N ALA A 28 5.22 0.18 9.20
CA ALA A 28 4.94 1.10 8.09
C ALA A 28 4.56 0.35 6.81
N MET A 29 5.20 -0.77 6.50
CA MET A 29 4.83 -1.63 5.37
C MET A 29 3.45 -2.27 5.56
N ASP A 30 3.14 -2.78 6.76
CA ASP A 30 1.86 -3.43 7.04
C ASP A 30 0.69 -2.44 6.97
N ILE A 31 0.89 -1.21 7.44
CA ILE A 31 -0.17 -0.18 7.44
C ILE A 31 -0.26 0.51 6.08
N PHE A 32 0.88 0.92 5.49
CA PHE A 32 0.89 1.80 4.31
C PHE A 32 1.22 1.07 3.01
N GLY A 33 1.84 -0.11 3.05
CA GLY A 33 2.20 -0.88 1.86
C GLY A 33 0.97 -1.26 1.01
N GLY A 34 -0.15 -1.62 1.66
CA GLY A 34 -1.42 -1.85 0.97
C GLY A 34 -1.98 -0.59 0.29
N MET A 35 -1.91 0.57 0.96
CA MET A 35 -2.36 1.86 0.40
C MET A 35 -1.48 2.32 -0.76
N MET A 36 -0.17 2.09 -0.66
CA MET A 36 0.80 2.45 -1.71
C MET A 36 0.70 1.53 -2.93
N THR A 37 0.42 0.23 -2.74
CA THR A 37 0.20 -0.72 -3.83
C THR A 37 -1.17 -0.56 -4.50
N ALA A 38 -2.19 -0.07 -3.80
CA ALA A 38 -3.49 0.26 -4.41
C ALA A 38 -3.43 1.39 -5.45
N LYS A 39 -2.44 2.31 -5.34
CA LYS A 39 -2.16 3.31 -6.40
C LYS A 39 -1.66 2.66 -7.70
N ILE A 40 -1.17 1.43 -7.65
CA ILE A 40 -0.52 0.69 -8.75
C ILE A 40 -1.51 -0.21 -9.52
N ASP A 41 -2.54 -0.75 -8.86
CA ASP A 41 -3.61 -1.56 -9.49
C ASP A 41 -5.00 -1.02 -9.14
N SER A 42 -5.63 -0.32 -10.08
CA SER A 42 -6.96 0.31 -9.94
C SER A 42 -8.14 -0.68 -9.82
N LYS A 43 -7.86 -1.97 -9.59
CA LYS A 43 -8.86 -3.03 -9.42
C LYS A 43 -9.16 -3.39 -7.97
N HIS A 44 -8.37 -2.96 -6.99
CA HIS A 44 -8.67 -3.21 -5.59
C HIS A 44 -9.77 -2.26 -5.11
N SER A 45 -10.98 -2.77 -4.92
CA SER A 45 -12.08 -1.94 -4.40
C SER A 45 -11.73 -1.42 -3.01
N GLU A 46 -12.18 -0.20 -2.71
CA GLU A 46 -12.02 0.44 -1.40
C GLU A 46 -12.49 -0.47 -0.25
N GLU A 47 -13.50 -1.31 -0.48
CA GLU A 47 -14.04 -2.28 0.49
C GLU A 47 -13.06 -3.39 0.88
N MET A 48 -12.21 -3.86 -0.04
CA MET A 48 -11.17 -4.86 0.26
C MET A 48 -10.01 -4.24 1.04
N GLN A 49 -9.67 -2.98 0.75
CA GLN A 49 -8.65 -2.22 1.48
C GLN A 49 -9.10 -1.90 2.90
N VAL A 50 -10.36 -1.49 3.07
CA VAL A 50 -10.99 -1.32 4.38
C VAL A 50 -11.00 -2.65 5.12
N ARG A 51 -11.31 -3.77 4.47
CA ARG A 51 -11.28 -5.10 5.12
C ARG A 51 -9.88 -5.51 5.58
N ASP A 52 -8.85 -5.35 4.75
CA ASP A 52 -7.47 -5.73 5.12
C ASP A 52 -6.93 -4.82 6.24
N PHE A 53 -7.28 -3.53 6.19
CA PHE A 53 -7.06 -2.58 7.29
C PHE A 53 -7.86 -2.94 8.57
N LEU A 54 -9.11 -3.38 8.43
CA LEU A 54 -9.94 -3.84 9.55
C LEU A 54 -9.41 -5.15 10.16
N MET A 55 -8.74 -6.00 9.38
CA MET A 55 -8.11 -7.23 9.87
C MET A 55 -6.79 -6.95 10.62
N SER A 56 -6.10 -5.86 10.29
CA SER A 56 -4.90 -5.40 11.01
C SER A 56 -5.22 -4.44 12.18
N LEU A 57 -6.49 -4.10 12.43
CA LEU A 57 -6.91 -3.27 13.58
C LEU A 57 -6.46 -3.82 14.94
N SER A 58 -6.40 -5.15 15.09
CA SER A 58 -5.93 -5.76 16.36
C SER A 58 -4.48 -5.41 16.66
N ASP A 59 -3.69 -5.20 15.61
CA ASP A 59 -2.26 -4.95 15.67
C ASP A 59 -1.93 -3.45 15.58
N LEU A 60 -2.89 -2.63 15.18
CA LEU A 60 -2.73 -1.18 15.06
C LEU A 60 -2.16 -0.53 16.33
N PRO A 61 -2.62 -0.84 17.56
CA PRO A 61 -2.01 -0.30 18.77
C PRO A 61 -0.55 -0.72 18.98
N ARG A 62 -0.19 -1.95 18.56
CA ARG A 62 1.19 -2.43 18.63
C ARG A 62 2.04 -1.63 17.65
N MET A 63 1.66 -1.63 16.38
CA MET A 63 2.37 -0.95 15.29
C MET A 63 2.51 0.55 15.53
N ALA A 64 1.45 1.21 16.01
CA ALA A 64 1.47 2.63 16.38
C ALA A 64 2.55 2.93 17.42
N MET A 65 2.72 2.06 18.41
CA MET A 65 3.75 2.21 19.44
C MET A 65 5.14 1.84 18.95
N ASP A 66 5.27 0.93 17.99
CA ASP A 66 6.56 0.63 17.34
C ASP A 66 7.05 1.87 16.57
N MET A 67 6.19 2.47 15.76
CA MET A 67 6.51 3.70 15.02
C MET A 67 6.68 4.92 15.93
N PHE A 68 5.87 5.07 16.99
CA PHE A 68 6.00 6.17 17.94
C PHE A 68 7.32 6.08 18.71
N TYR A 69 7.71 4.88 19.14
CA TYR A 69 9.01 4.65 19.77
C TYR A 69 10.15 5.00 18.82
N ALA A 70 10.12 4.49 17.59
CA ALA A 70 11.15 4.75 16.59
C ALA A 70 11.33 6.25 16.29
N GLY A 71 10.23 7.00 16.20
CA GLY A 71 10.29 8.45 15.99
C GLY A 71 10.98 9.21 17.13
N LEU A 72 10.99 8.67 18.35
CA LEU A 72 11.65 9.30 19.49
C LEU A 72 13.16 9.04 19.53
N LEU A 73 13.67 8.02 18.81
CA LEU A 73 15.03 7.53 19.01
C LEU A 73 16.11 8.54 18.62
N GLU A 74 15.91 9.28 17.53
CA GLU A 74 16.88 10.27 17.03
C GLU A 74 17.20 11.33 18.09
N ASN A 75 16.18 11.83 18.80
CA ASN A 75 16.30 12.95 19.73
C ASN A 75 16.32 12.50 21.21
N HIS A 76 15.76 11.34 21.53
CA HIS A 76 15.54 10.88 22.90
C HIS A 76 16.03 9.47 23.18
N GLY A 77 16.57 8.77 22.18
CA GLY A 77 17.12 7.43 22.31
C GLY A 77 18.45 7.40 23.06
N THR A 78 19.06 6.22 23.11
CA THR A 78 20.41 6.00 23.66
C THR A 78 21.51 6.15 22.62
N GLY A 79 21.17 6.57 21.40
CA GLY A 79 22.12 6.83 20.33
C GLY A 79 23.00 8.05 20.61
N PRO A 80 24.00 8.33 19.76
CA PRO A 80 24.96 9.42 19.96
C PRO A 80 24.33 10.80 20.12
N ASP A 81 23.21 11.03 19.43
CA ASP A 81 22.52 12.33 19.37
C ASP A 81 21.30 12.41 20.31
N GLY A 82 20.95 11.29 20.97
CA GLY A 82 19.77 11.19 21.84
C GLY A 82 20.03 11.65 23.28
N ASP A 83 19.00 12.20 23.92
CA ASP A 83 19.07 12.64 25.33
C ASP A 83 18.97 11.50 26.37
N GLY A 84 18.83 10.25 25.92
CA GLY A 84 18.75 9.06 26.77
C GLY A 84 17.47 8.93 27.59
N THR A 85 16.44 9.76 27.34
CA THR A 85 15.19 9.71 28.13
C THR A 85 14.23 8.61 27.70
N ILE A 86 14.43 8.02 26.51
CA ILE A 86 13.66 6.91 25.97
C ILE A 86 14.64 5.76 25.70
N THR A 87 14.64 4.77 26.57
CA THR A 87 15.57 3.62 26.49
C THR A 87 14.88 2.35 26.00
N SER A 88 13.56 2.37 25.95
CA SER A 88 12.75 1.23 25.60
C SER A 88 11.40 1.65 25.04
N ARG A 89 10.78 0.71 24.34
CA ARG A 89 9.38 0.81 23.92
C ARG A 89 8.41 1.03 25.08
N ALA A 90 8.74 0.53 26.27
CA ALA A 90 7.91 0.73 27.46
C ALA A 90 7.91 2.20 27.90
N ASP A 91 9.05 2.88 27.78
CA ASP A 91 9.17 4.32 28.09
C ASP A 91 8.31 5.14 27.14
N ALA A 92 8.42 4.87 25.83
CA ALA A 92 7.59 5.50 24.80
C ALA A 92 6.09 5.27 25.04
N ARG A 93 5.69 4.06 25.47
CA ARG A 93 4.29 3.78 25.82
C ARG A 93 3.83 4.57 27.05
N CYS A 94 4.67 4.68 28.08
CA CYS A 94 4.37 5.48 29.26
C CYS A 94 4.23 6.96 28.90
N LEU A 95 5.11 7.47 28.04
CA LEU A 95 5.07 8.83 27.51
C LEU A 95 3.77 9.09 26.75
N TYR A 96 3.42 8.24 25.79
CA TYR A 96 2.19 8.38 25.00
C TYR A 96 0.94 8.31 25.89
N LYS A 97 0.90 7.39 26.86
CA LYS A 97 -0.22 7.32 27.81
C LYS A 97 -0.38 8.62 28.61
N GLN A 98 0.72 9.26 28.99
CA GLN A 98 0.67 10.51 29.72
C GLN A 98 0.26 11.67 28.80
N PHE A 99 0.79 11.72 27.57
CA PHE A 99 0.35 12.64 26.53
C PHE A 99 -1.17 12.60 26.32
N CYS A 100 -1.76 11.40 26.19
CA CYS A 100 -3.21 11.26 26.01
C CYS A 100 -4.03 11.77 27.20
N LYS A 101 -3.52 11.63 28.43
CA LYS A 101 -4.20 12.12 29.64
C LYS A 101 -4.15 13.64 29.76
N GLU A 102 -3.03 14.24 29.36
CA GLU A 102 -2.82 15.68 29.42
C GLU A 102 -3.49 16.42 28.26
N ASN A 103 -3.63 15.75 27.11
CA ASN A 103 -4.12 16.33 25.87
C ASN A 103 -5.26 15.50 25.25
N PRO A 104 -6.38 15.27 25.95
CA PRO A 104 -7.46 14.40 25.45
C PRO A 104 -8.14 14.91 24.16
N GLU A 105 -8.04 16.22 23.89
CA GLU A 105 -8.61 16.86 22.69
C GLU A 105 -7.62 16.91 21.51
N ASP A 106 -6.35 16.51 21.71
CA ASP A 106 -5.39 16.42 20.60
C ASP A 106 -5.78 15.24 19.72
N GLU A 107 -5.85 15.46 18.40
CA GLU A 107 -6.24 14.43 17.43
C GLU A 107 -5.42 13.14 17.59
N ARG A 108 -4.11 13.27 17.87
CA ARG A 108 -3.18 12.15 18.07
C ARG A 108 -3.46 11.35 19.35
N ALA A 109 -4.20 11.93 20.30
CA ALA A 109 -4.62 11.27 21.54
C ALA A 109 -5.98 10.57 21.41
N THR A 110 -6.76 10.85 20.37
CA THR A 110 -8.13 10.33 20.22
C THR A 110 -8.16 8.84 19.89
N SER A 111 -7.21 8.35 19.09
CA SER A 111 -7.13 6.95 18.68
C SER A 111 -5.74 6.60 18.15
N TYR A 112 -5.39 5.31 18.17
CA TYR A 112 -4.16 4.82 17.54
C TYR A 112 -4.14 5.03 16.02
N TYR A 113 -5.30 5.05 15.36
CA TYR A 113 -5.38 5.37 13.95
C TYR A 113 -4.96 6.81 13.68
N ALA A 114 -5.53 7.77 14.40
CA ALA A 114 -5.17 9.18 14.27
C ALA A 114 -3.67 9.40 14.55
N LEU A 115 -3.12 8.71 15.57
CA LEU A 115 -1.68 8.71 15.81
C LEU A 115 -0.89 8.20 14.59
N CYS A 116 -1.24 7.03 14.05
CA CYS A 116 -0.58 6.48 12.87
C CYS A 116 -0.65 7.42 11.65
N THR A 117 -1.77 8.09 11.43
CA THR A 117 -1.93 9.07 10.35
C THR A 117 -0.96 10.25 10.54
N SER A 118 -0.90 10.84 11.73
CA SER A 118 0.06 11.93 11.99
C SER A 118 1.51 11.49 11.89
N ILE A 119 1.83 10.25 12.29
CA ILE A 119 3.14 9.65 12.11
C ILE A 119 3.47 9.49 10.62
N ALA A 120 2.54 9.00 9.81
CA ALA A 120 2.73 8.82 8.37
C ALA A 120 3.05 10.14 7.66
N GLU A 121 2.30 11.20 7.98
CA GLU A 121 2.56 12.54 7.44
C GLU A 121 3.94 13.06 7.85
N GLN A 122 4.38 12.76 9.08
CA GLN A 122 5.70 13.14 9.55
C GLN A 122 6.79 12.32 8.85
N MET A 123 6.61 11.01 8.68
CA MET A 123 7.51 10.13 7.92
C MET A 123 7.70 10.63 6.48
N GLU A 124 6.61 11.05 5.83
CA GLU A 124 6.67 11.63 4.48
C GLU A 124 7.50 12.93 4.48
N LYS A 125 7.25 13.84 5.43
CA LYS A 125 8.00 15.11 5.57
C LYS A 125 9.49 14.89 5.84
N ASP A 126 9.83 13.87 6.63
CA ASP A 126 11.20 13.54 7.01
C ASP A 126 11.94 12.72 5.93
N GLY A 127 11.24 12.32 4.86
CA GLY A 127 11.79 11.53 3.76
C GLY A 127 12.07 10.08 4.15
N PHE A 128 11.35 9.54 5.13
CA PHE A 128 11.49 8.18 5.64
C PHE A 128 11.32 7.11 4.56
N PHE A 129 10.27 7.22 3.73
CA PHE A 129 9.97 6.22 2.70
C PHE A 129 11.04 6.15 1.61
N LYS A 130 11.60 7.30 1.24
CA LYS A 130 12.77 7.39 0.37
C LYS A 130 14.00 6.77 1.01
N ARG A 131 14.27 7.09 2.27
CA ARG A 131 15.44 6.63 3.02
C ARG A 131 15.46 5.11 3.22
N THR A 132 14.32 4.53 3.52
CA THR A 132 14.14 3.09 3.71
C THR A 132 14.13 2.30 2.39
N GLY A 133 14.10 2.99 1.23
CA GLY A 133 13.98 2.37 -0.09
C GLY A 133 12.58 1.84 -0.39
N MET A 134 11.58 2.16 0.45
CA MET A 134 10.19 1.75 0.22
C MET A 134 9.63 2.35 -1.07
N GLU A 135 9.92 3.63 -1.35
CA GLU A 135 9.53 4.30 -2.59
C GLU A 135 10.12 3.57 -3.81
N ASP A 136 11.43 3.31 -3.81
CA ASP A 136 12.12 2.65 -4.91
C ASP A 136 11.57 1.24 -5.19
N ILE A 137 11.26 0.47 -4.14
CA ILE A 137 10.68 -0.87 -4.27
C ILE A 137 9.30 -0.80 -4.93
N LEU A 138 8.45 0.13 -4.50
CA LEU A 138 7.10 0.31 -5.02
C LEU A 138 7.10 0.77 -6.49
N GLU A 139 7.94 1.74 -6.84
CA GLU A 139 8.10 2.19 -8.23
C GLU A 139 8.60 1.07 -9.15
N ASN A 140 9.57 0.29 -8.68
CA ASN A 140 10.08 -0.86 -9.43
C ASN A 140 9.00 -1.93 -9.62
N MET A 141 8.21 -2.23 -8.58
CA MET A 141 7.07 -3.15 -8.70
C MET A 141 6.03 -2.66 -9.71
N GLU A 142 5.67 -1.37 -9.68
CA GLU A 142 4.75 -0.78 -10.66
C GLU A 142 5.26 -0.95 -12.10
N SER A 143 6.55 -0.68 -12.33
CA SER A 143 7.17 -0.83 -13.64
C SER A 143 7.11 -2.29 -14.16
N LEU A 144 7.31 -3.26 -13.27
CA LEU A 144 7.26 -4.69 -13.58
C LEU A 144 5.83 -5.16 -13.89
N VAL A 145 4.82 -4.66 -13.17
CA VAL A 145 3.41 -4.97 -13.45
C VAL A 145 2.97 -4.37 -14.79
N LYS A 146 3.28 -3.10 -15.05
CA LYS A 146 2.97 -2.42 -16.33
C LYS A 146 3.64 -3.11 -17.52
N SER A 147 4.89 -3.58 -17.37
CA SER A 147 5.61 -4.28 -18.44
C SER A 147 5.07 -5.69 -18.73
N LYS A 148 4.57 -6.41 -17.71
CA LYS A 148 3.89 -7.71 -17.89
C LYS A 148 2.51 -7.57 -18.53
N GLN A 149 1.73 -6.53 -18.21
CA GLN A 149 0.43 -6.28 -18.86
C GLN A 149 0.56 -5.93 -20.35
N LYS A 150 1.63 -5.23 -20.77
CA LYS A 150 1.93 -4.98 -22.20
C LYS A 150 2.29 -6.23 -22.99
N LYS A 151 2.66 -7.34 -22.34
CA LYS A 151 3.00 -8.63 -22.96
C LYS A 151 1.86 -9.65 -22.88
N GLN A 152 0.61 -9.24 -23.08
CA GLN A 152 -0.38 -10.23 -23.51
C GLN A 152 0.04 -10.81 -24.87
N PRO A 153 0.28 -12.12 -25.00
CA PRO A 153 0.60 -12.71 -26.29
C PRO A 153 -0.62 -12.49 -27.20
N LYS A 154 -0.40 -11.82 -28.35
CA LYS A 154 -1.38 -11.81 -29.44
C LYS A 154 -1.76 -13.27 -29.70
N LYS A 155 -3.00 -13.66 -29.38
CA LYS A 155 -3.54 -14.96 -29.81
C LYS A 155 -3.28 -15.05 -31.33
N PRO A 156 -2.63 -16.12 -31.84
CA PRO A 156 -2.47 -16.29 -33.27
C PRO A 156 -3.86 -16.34 -33.90
N MET A 157 -4.16 -15.40 -34.78
CA MET A 157 -5.45 -15.28 -35.46
C MET A 157 -5.56 -16.26 -36.65
N ASP A 158 -4.94 -17.43 -36.56
CA ASP A 158 -4.62 -18.29 -37.72
C ASP A 158 -5.80 -19.13 -38.24
N HIS A 159 -6.95 -19.09 -37.56
CA HIS A 159 -8.14 -19.87 -37.94
C HIS A 159 -9.45 -19.09 -37.94
N GLN A 160 -9.44 -17.79 -38.25
CA GLN A 160 -10.68 -17.16 -38.72
C GLN A 160 -10.97 -17.63 -40.15
N ARG A 161 -11.83 -18.64 -40.28
CA ARG A 161 -12.39 -19.06 -41.58
C ARG A 161 -12.91 -17.81 -42.30
N LYS A 162 -12.29 -17.48 -43.43
CA LYS A 162 -12.76 -16.40 -44.32
C LYS A 162 -14.22 -16.67 -44.67
N LYS A 163 -15.10 -15.69 -44.45
CA LYS A 163 -16.49 -15.76 -44.89
C LYS A 163 -16.50 -16.00 -46.41
N PRO A 164 -17.30 -16.94 -46.93
CA PRO A 164 -17.34 -17.22 -48.36
C PRO A 164 -17.81 -15.98 -49.12
N THR A 165 -17.15 -15.70 -50.24
CA THR A 165 -17.49 -14.57 -51.12
C THR A 165 -18.87 -14.78 -51.76
N LYS A 166 -19.51 -13.71 -52.25
CA LYS A 166 -20.81 -13.77 -52.95
C LYS A 166 -20.84 -14.82 -54.07
N ALA A 167 -19.72 -15.02 -54.78
CA ALA A 167 -19.59 -16.05 -55.81
C ALA A 167 -19.64 -17.48 -55.25
N GLN A 168 -19.08 -17.71 -54.06
CA GLN A 168 -19.11 -19.03 -53.41
C GLN A 168 -20.47 -19.36 -52.80
N LYS A 169 -21.25 -18.36 -52.36
CA LYS A 169 -22.65 -18.55 -51.95
C LYS A 169 -23.55 -18.88 -53.13
N ALA A 170 -23.42 -18.14 -54.24
CA ALA A 170 -24.21 -18.38 -55.46
C ALA A 170 -23.95 -19.79 -56.04
N ALA A 171 -22.71 -20.27 -56.00
CA ALA A 171 -22.36 -21.62 -56.42
C ALA A 171 -22.90 -22.71 -55.49
N MET A 172 -23.13 -22.42 -54.20
CA MET A 172 -23.72 -23.37 -53.25
C MET A 172 -25.25 -23.46 -53.41
N GLU A 173 -25.91 -22.33 -53.69
CA GLU A 173 -27.35 -22.25 -53.95
C GLU A 173 -27.72 -22.94 -55.29
N ALA A 174 -26.96 -22.69 -56.36
CA ALA A 174 -27.18 -23.36 -57.65
C ALA A 174 -26.99 -24.90 -57.59
N ARG A 175 -26.14 -25.38 -56.66
CA ARG A 175 -25.91 -26.83 -56.46
C ARG A 175 -26.98 -27.49 -55.59
N ALA A 176 -27.73 -26.71 -54.83
CA ALA A 176 -28.88 -27.18 -54.06
C ALA A 176 -30.13 -27.29 -54.96
N GLU A 177 -30.37 -26.30 -55.81
CA GLU A 177 -31.49 -26.31 -56.78
C GLU A 177 -31.35 -27.39 -57.86
N GLY A 178 -30.11 -27.73 -58.26
CA GLY A 178 -29.86 -28.82 -59.21
C GLY A 178 -30.12 -30.24 -58.67
N LYS A 179 -30.34 -30.42 -57.37
CA LYS A 179 -30.62 -31.73 -56.76
C LYS A 179 -32.10 -32.01 -56.50
N GLU A 180 -32.96 -30.98 -56.57
CA GLU A 180 -34.41 -31.15 -56.40
C GLU A 180 -35.10 -31.66 -57.69
N ASN A 181 -34.46 -31.50 -58.86
CA ASN A 181 -35.05 -31.89 -60.15
C ASN A 181 -34.77 -33.34 -60.59
N ASP A 182 -33.97 -34.11 -59.84
CA ASP A 182 -33.69 -35.53 -60.14
C ASP A 182 -34.64 -36.52 -59.42
N PHE A 183 -35.68 -36.03 -58.74
CA PHE A 183 -36.64 -36.88 -58.01
C PHE A 183 -38.07 -36.89 -58.56
N GLN A 184 -38.35 -36.24 -59.69
CA GLN A 184 -39.64 -36.35 -60.38
C GLN A 184 -39.49 -36.34 -61.91
N SER A 185 -39.18 -37.51 -62.50
CA SER A 185 -39.80 -38.08 -63.71
C SER A 185 -39.03 -39.31 -64.20
#